data_AF-A0A7V4EHL6-F1
#
_entry.id   AF-A0A7V4EHL6-F1
#
_cell.length_a   1.000
_cell.length_b   1.000
_cell.length_c   1.000
_cell.angle_alpha   90.00
_cell.angle_beta   90.00
_cell.angle_gamma   90.00
#
_symmetry.space_group_name_H-M   'P 1'
#
loop_
_entity.id
_entity.type
_entity.pdbx_description
1 polymer ?
#
loop_
_entity_poly.entity_id
_entity_poly.type
_entity_poly.pdbx_seq_one_letter_code
_entity_poly.pdbx_strand_id
1 'polypeptide(L)'
;MRLSPERPFARLLKTLVEGMLQASLRRSLRGVYLRGEVPPGPLVLAMNHHSYFDGHLVWFLGKHHRHSLSLLVAEENLKAFPVLALAGALE
;
A
#
# COMPACT_ATOMS: atom_id res chain seq x y z
N MET A 1 -13.96 11.76 -2.62
CA MET A 1 -14.99 10.76 -3.01
C MET A 1 -14.56 9.41 -2.43
N ARG A 2 -15.18 8.93 -1.34
CA ARG A 2 -14.83 7.62 -0.75
C ARG A 2 -15.29 6.52 -1.72
N LEU A 3 -14.35 5.83 -2.36
CA LEU A 3 -14.65 4.72 -3.25
C LEU A 3 -15.12 3.52 -2.40
N SER A 4 -16.42 3.26 -2.35
CA SER A 4 -16.96 2.11 -1.59
C SER A 4 -16.56 0.78 -2.26
N PRO A 5 -15.90 -0.15 -1.53
CA PRO A 5 -15.41 -1.43 -2.06
C PRO A 5 -16.50 -2.42 -2.51
N GLU A 6 -17.75 -2.17 -2.11
CA GLU A 6 -18.94 -3.01 -2.36
C GLU A 6 -19.27 -3.17 -3.87
N ARG A 7 -18.83 -2.23 -4.71
CA ARG A 7 -19.18 -2.20 -6.14
C ARG A 7 -18.22 -3.09 -6.94
N PRO A 8 -18.71 -3.91 -7.90
CA PRO A 8 -17.84 -4.80 -8.72
C PRO A 8 -16.74 -4.01 -9.46
N PHE A 9 -17.04 -2.77 -9.85
CA PHE A 9 -16.06 -1.85 -10.42
C PHE A 9 -14.92 -1.49 -9.46
N ALA A 10 -15.21 -1.27 -8.17
CA ALA A 10 -14.21 -0.95 -7.16
C ALA A 10 -13.26 -2.13 -6.91
N ARG A 11 -13.76 -3.37 -6.98
CA ARG A 11 -12.94 -4.58 -6.89
C ARG A 11 -11.98 -4.71 -8.08
N LEU A 12 -12.46 -4.47 -9.30
CA LEU A 12 -11.61 -4.47 -10.49
C LEU A 12 -10.54 -3.37 -10.39
N LEU A 13 -10.94 -2.17 -10.01
CA LEU A 13 -10.03 -1.03 -9.86
C LEU A 13 -8.99 -1.29 -8.77
N LYS A 14 -9.36 -1.91 -7.65
CA LYS A 14 -8.44 -2.34 -6.60
C LYS A 14 -7.40 -3.31 -7.16
N THR A 15 -7.81 -4.34 -7.88
CA THR A 15 -6.87 -5.30 -8.50
C THR A 15 -5.93 -4.61 -9.48
N LEU A 16 -6.43 -3.65 -10.28
CA LEU A 16 -5.60 -2.88 -11.20
C LEU A 16 -4.56 -2.04 -10.44
N VAL A 17 -4.98 -1.29 -9.40
CA VAL A 17 -4.08 -0.49 -8.57
C VAL A 17 -3.02 -1.37 -7.93
N GLU A 18 -3.41 -2.48 -7.30
CA GLU A 18 -2.50 -3.47 -6.71
C GLU A 18 -1.47 -4.00 -7.73
N GLY A 19 -1.92 -4.31 -8.95
CA GLY A 19 -1.03 -4.69 -10.05
C GLY A 19 -0.04 -3.59 -10.45
N MET A 20 -0.47 -2.33 -10.46
CA MET A 20 0.40 -1.18 -10.73
C MET A 20 1.46 -0.98 -9.64
N LEU A 21 1.10 -1.14 -8.36
CA LEU A 21 2.05 -1.08 -7.24
C LEU A 21 3.11 -2.18 -7.36
N GLN A 22 2.69 -3.41 -7.67
CA GLN A 22 3.61 -4.52 -7.88
C GLN A 22 4.53 -4.29 -9.08
N ALA A 23 3.98 -3.83 -10.20
CA ALA A 23 4.76 -3.53 -11.40
C ALA A 23 5.77 -2.41 -11.15
N SER A 24 5.38 -1.38 -10.38
CA SER A 24 6.27 -0.30 -9.96
C SER A 24 7.46 -0.84 -9.17
N LEU A 25 7.22 -1.64 -8.12
CA LEU A 25 8.31 -2.23 -7.34
C LEU A 25 9.23 -3.12 -8.18
N ARG A 26 8.67 -4.01 -9.00
CA ARG A 26 9.44 -4.93 -9.84
C ARG A 26 10.32 -4.24 -10.87
N ARG A 27 9.91 -3.05 -11.35
CA ARG A 27 10.65 -2.26 -12.34
C ARG A 27 11.67 -1.33 -11.71
N SER A 28 11.43 -0.90 -10.46
CA SER A 28 12.22 0.15 -9.81
C SER A 28 13.21 -0.38 -8.77
N LEU A 29 12.95 -1.53 -8.15
CA LEU A 29 13.84 -2.14 -7.16
C LEU A 29 14.50 -3.39 -7.72
N ARG A 30 15.79 -3.56 -7.43
CA ARG A 30 16.53 -4.78 -7.79
C ARG A 30 16.13 -5.98 -6.92
N GLY A 31 15.71 -5.73 -5.69
CA GLY A 31 15.27 -6.74 -4.74
C GLY A 31 14.77 -6.12 -3.44
N VAL A 32 13.93 -6.86 -2.71
CA VAL A 32 13.46 -6.50 -1.38
C VAL A 32 13.96 -7.56 -0.42
N TYR A 33 14.66 -7.13 0.64
CA TYR A 33 15.23 -8.00 1.66
C TYR A 33 14.70 -7.58 3.02
N LEU A 34 14.20 -8.54 3.78
CA LEU A 34 13.69 -8.32 5.13
C LEU A 34 14.62 -9.00 6.13
N ARG A 35 14.90 -8.34 7.24
CA ARG A 35 15.67 -8.88 8.35
C ARG A 35 14.92 -8.65 9.66
N GLY A 36 14.85 -9.70 10.47
CA GLY A 36 14.14 -9.69 11.75
C GLY A 36 12.81 -10.43 11.68
N GLU A 37 12.07 -10.36 12.78
CA GLU A 37 10.77 -11.02 12.94
C GLU A 37 9.66 -9.98 12.92
N VAL A 38 8.48 -10.37 12.41
CA VAL A 38 7.28 -9.53 12.47
C VAL A 38 6.67 -9.68 13.88
N PRO A 39 6.52 -8.59 14.65
CA PRO A 39 5.91 -8.67 15.97
C PRO A 39 4.48 -9.25 15.92
N PRO A 40 4.09 -10.11 16.85
CA PRO A 40 2.72 -10.61 16.92
C PRO A 40 1.75 -9.50 17.38
N GLY A 41 0.52 -9.55 16.86
CA GLY A 41 -0.55 -8.62 17.24
C GLY A 41 -0.58 -7.30 16.46
N PRO A 42 -1.42 -6.33 16.87
CA PRO A 42 -1.50 -5.02 16.25
C PRO A 42 -0.20 -4.23 16.43
N LEU A 43 0.26 -3.56 15.38
CA LEU A 43 1.48 -2.76 15.39
C LEU A 43 1.31 -1.44 14.66
N VAL A 44 2.14 -0.46 15.02
CA VAL A 44 2.33 0.79 14.28
C VAL A 44 3.73 0.75 13.67
N LEU A 45 3.80 0.76 12.35
CA LEU A 45 5.06 0.77 11.62
C LEU A 45 5.58 2.21 11.52
N ALA A 46 6.58 2.54 12.34
CA ALA A 46 7.33 3.80 12.21
C ALA A 46 8.48 3.59 11.22
N MET A 47 8.52 4.39 10.16
CA MET A 47 9.49 4.26 9.08
C MET A 47 10.15 5.60 8.77
N ASN A 48 11.40 5.55 8.33
CA ASN A 48 12.00 6.66 7.61
C ASN A 48 11.30 6.82 6.25
N HIS A 49 11.27 8.05 5.73
CA HIS A 49 10.70 8.33 4.42
C HIS A 49 11.77 8.87 3.49
N HIS A 50 11.98 8.17 2.37
CA HIS A 50 13.00 8.50 1.38
C HIS A 50 12.46 8.51 -0.05
N SER A 51 11.33 7.84 -0.31
CA SER A 51 10.76 7.77 -1.66
C SER A 51 9.27 7.47 -1.65
N TYR A 52 8.59 7.79 -2.75
CA TYR A 52 7.21 7.37 -2.97
C TYR A 52 7.06 5.84 -3.00
N PHE A 53 8.13 5.09 -3.31
CA PHE A 53 8.13 3.62 -3.27
C PHE A 53 7.90 3.06 -1.87
N ASP A 54 8.13 3.85 -0.81
CA ASP A 54 7.93 3.41 0.57
C ASP A 54 6.49 2.91 0.78
N GLY A 55 5.51 3.60 0.20
CA GLY A 55 4.12 3.18 0.28
C GLY A 55 3.80 1.92 -0.53
N HIS A 56 4.44 1.76 -1.69
CA HIS A 56 4.31 0.54 -2.48
C HIS A 56 4.92 -0.65 -1.72
N LEU A 57 6.04 -0.42 -1.03
CA LEU A 57 6.72 -1.42 -0.22
C LEU A 57 5.87 -1.84 0.98
N VAL A 58 5.23 -0.90 1.70
CA VAL A 58 4.29 -1.21 2.79
C VAL A 58 3.15 -2.09 2.29
N TRP A 59 2.54 -1.72 1.16
CA TRP A 59 1.50 -2.53 0.53
C TRP A 59 1.99 -3.95 0.21
N PHE A 60 3.18 -4.08 -0.37
CA PHE A 60 3.77 -5.37 -0.72
C PHE A 60 4.02 -6.24 0.52
N LEU A 61 4.56 -5.66 1.61
CA LEU A 61 4.81 -6.39 2.86
C LEU A 61 3.50 -6.89 3.48
N GLY A 62 2.44 -6.07 3.50
CA GLY A 62 1.12 -6.48 3.97
C GLY A 62 0.57 -7.66 3.17
N LYS A 63 0.68 -7.61 1.84
CA LYS A 63 0.30 -8.73 0.96
C LYS A 63 1.13 -9.98 1.19
N HIS A 64 2.45 -9.83 1.30
CA HIS A 64 3.38 -10.96 1.45
C HIS A 64 3.15 -11.71 2.76
N HIS A 65 2.94 -10.99 3.87
CA HIS A 65 2.70 -11.58 5.19
C HIS A 65 1.22 -11.79 5.51
N ARG A 66 0.30 -11.54 4.56
CA ARG A 66 -1.16 -11.64 4.75
C ARG A 66 -1.66 -10.80 5.94
N HIS A 67 -1.03 -9.66 6.18
CA HIS A 67 -1.45 -8.67 7.16
C HIS A 67 -2.23 -7.55 6.49
N SER A 68 -3.33 -7.14 7.14
CA SER A 68 -4.01 -5.89 6.81
C SER A 68 -3.15 -4.72 7.28
N LEU A 69 -2.45 -4.08 6.35
CA LEU A 69 -1.68 -2.86 6.60
C LEU A 69 -2.36 -1.68 5.91
N SER A 70 -2.32 -0.54 6.58
CA SER A 70 -2.71 0.75 6.04
C SER A 70 -1.57 1.75 6.24
N LEU A 71 -1.49 2.74 5.36
CA LEU A 71 -0.45 3.76 5.42
C LEU A 71 -1.10 5.14 5.53
N LEU A 72 -0.65 5.90 6.52
CA LEU A 72 -0.99 7.31 6.63
C LEU A 72 -0.24 8.10 5.55
N VAL A 73 -0.97 8.86 4.75
CA VAL A 73 -0.46 9.72 3.69
C VAL A 73 -1.03 11.11 3.84
N ALA A 74 -0.32 12.13 3.34
CA ALA A 74 -0.84 13.49 3.32
C ALA A 74 -2.20 13.57 2.59
N GLU A 75 -3.14 14.32 3.13
CA GLU A 75 -4.49 14.50 2.60
C GLU A 75 -4.48 14.95 1.13
N GLU A 76 -3.53 15.83 0.75
CA GLU A 76 -3.36 16.31 -0.61
C GLU A 76 -3.03 15.19 -1.59
N ASN A 77 -2.21 14.22 -1.17
CA ASN A 77 -1.86 13.07 -2.00
C ASN A 77 -3.08 12.16 -2.20
N LEU A 78 -3.89 11.97 -1.16
CA LEU A 78 -5.09 11.14 -1.26
C LEU A 78 -6.18 11.82 -2.10
N LYS A 79 -6.28 13.15 -2.05
CA LYS A 79 -7.16 13.93 -2.95
C LYS A 79 -6.72 13.85 -4.40
N ALA A 80 -5.42 13.93 -4.67
CA ALA A 80 -4.87 13.83 -6.02
C ALA A 80 -4.99 12.40 -6.59
N PHE A 81 -4.84 11.38 -5.74
CA PHE A 81 -4.84 9.97 -6.13
C PHE A 81 -5.81 9.12 -5.28
N PRO A 82 -7.13 9.35 -5.38
CA PRO A 82 -8.13 8.71 -4.50
C PRO A 82 -8.20 7.19 -4.64
N VAL A 83 -7.71 6.66 -5.77
CA VAL A 83 -7.64 5.21 -6.03
C VAL A 83 -6.69 4.49 -5.07
N LEU A 84 -5.72 5.20 -4.46
CA LEU A 84 -4.80 4.62 -3.48
C LEU A 84 -5.50 4.19 -2.18
N ALA A 85 -6.66 4.79 -1.86
CA ALA A 85 -7.49 4.35 -0.73
C ALA A 85 -7.92 2.89 -0.88
N LEU A 86 -8.11 2.39 -2.11
CA LEU A 86 -8.46 0.99 -2.38
C LEU A 86 -7.32 0.02 -2.02
N ALA A 87 -6.09 0.52 -1.92
CA ALA A 87 -4.89 -0.24 -1.58
C ALA A 87 -4.42 -0.02 -0.12
N GLY A 88 -5.18 0.73 0.70
CA GLY A 88 -4.89 0.92 2.12
C GLY A 88 -4.29 2.29 2.49
N ALA A 89 -4.25 3.26 1.58
CA ALA A 89 -3.88 4.63 1.93
C ALA A 89 -4.99 5.34 2.74
N LEU A 90 -4.61 6.01 3.81
CA LEU A 90 -5.49 6.75 4.73
C LEU A 90 -4.90 8.14 5.02
N GLU A 91 -5.75 9.11 5.36
CA GLU A 91 -5.35 10.44 5.85
C GLU A 91 -5.35 10.51 7.37
#